data_AF-A0A173Z5K2-F1
#
_entry.id   AF-A0A173Z5K2-F1
#
_cell.length_a   1.000
_cell.length_b   1.000
_cell.length_c   1.000
_cell.angle_alpha   90.00
_cell.angle_beta   90.00
_cell.angle_gamma   90.00
#
_symmetry.space_group_name_H-M   'P 1'
#
loop_
_entity.id
_entity.type
_entity.pdbx_description
1 polymer ?
#
loop_
_entity_poly.entity_id
_entity_poly.type
_entity_poly.pdbx_seq_one_letter_code
_entity_poly.pdbx_strand_id
1 'polypeptide(L)'
;MSKIRNKKIKKTNILLGFICILLAVLLGFILVTSYKSEQKESRHLSEIADDQQSGIEDYEAVKERAKELEEVSSEEAEDTEDIKSKNTEDTKDTEKTDTADTEDADKTEDTKDKTTAASGIVCWGDDLINGEESNTYSYMTVLQKLLTDNGYNMTVVNKTLQGGGTLSMMKMAGVSDETIQSYITRHQQAANGAQLNVTETGIRDLTEEQTTRNDMDCIPVIFMGYYGGWNHDPAELADQQEQILNTFQNKDQFIVVGTRPMDGSVTSEALDQVLSQKWGEHYISLADVTAQPSSTYEAQQAMAEAILQKLQELNYISKN
;
A
#
# COMPACT_ATOMS: atom_id res chain seq x y z
N MET A 1 48.44 -55.70 -20.10
CA MET A 1 47.63 -54.65 -19.43
C MET A 1 46.79 -53.75 -20.37
N SER A 2 46.79 -53.90 -21.70
CA SER A 2 46.08 -52.98 -22.62
C SER A 2 44.59 -53.30 -22.84
N LYS A 3 44.19 -54.58 -22.93
CA LYS A 3 42.79 -54.97 -23.23
C LYS A 3 41.77 -54.67 -22.12
N ILE A 4 42.19 -54.64 -20.84
CA ILE A 4 41.28 -54.46 -19.69
C ILE A 4 40.87 -52.98 -19.52
N ARG A 5 41.78 -52.04 -19.82
CA ARG A 5 41.51 -50.59 -19.77
C ARG A 5 40.49 -50.16 -20.82
N ASN A 6 40.63 -50.62 -22.07
CA ASN A 6 39.67 -50.31 -23.14
C ASN A 6 38.27 -50.88 -22.88
N LYS A 7 38.15 -52.01 -22.17
CA LYS A 7 36.84 -52.59 -21.83
C LYS A 7 36.13 -51.81 -20.71
N LYS A 8 36.88 -51.20 -19.77
CA LYS A 8 36.32 -50.32 -18.74
C LYS A 8 35.85 -48.97 -19.31
N ILE A 9 36.64 -48.34 -20.17
CA ILE A 9 36.27 -47.06 -20.81
C ILE A 9 35.00 -47.19 -21.68
N LYS A 10 34.87 -48.29 -22.43
CA LYS A 10 33.65 -48.58 -23.20
C LYS A 10 32.41 -48.74 -22.32
N LYS A 11 32.53 -49.35 -21.13
CA LYS A 11 31.41 -49.50 -20.19
C LYS A 11 31.01 -48.17 -19.55
N THR A 12 31.98 -47.33 -19.20
CA THR A 12 31.71 -45.99 -18.62
C THR A 12 31.04 -45.06 -19.64
N ASN A 13 31.45 -45.09 -20.92
CA ASN A 13 30.81 -44.29 -21.97
C ASN A 13 29.37 -44.75 -22.27
N ILE A 14 29.11 -46.06 -22.20
CA ILE A 14 27.75 -46.60 -22.33
C ILE A 14 26.88 -46.16 -21.15
N LEU A 15 27.40 -46.23 -19.92
CA LEU A 15 26.68 -45.78 -18.73
C LEU A 15 26.39 -44.27 -18.77
N LEU A 16 27.37 -43.47 -19.21
CA LEU A 16 27.20 -42.03 -19.38
C LEU A 16 26.12 -41.71 -20.43
N GLY A 17 26.07 -42.48 -21.52
CA GLY A 17 25.01 -42.35 -22.53
C GLY A 17 23.61 -42.57 -21.95
N PHE A 18 23.43 -43.57 -21.09
CA PHE A 18 22.14 -43.80 -20.41
C PHE A 18 21.76 -42.66 -19.46
N ILE A 19 22.72 -42.11 -18.73
CA ILE A 19 22.49 -40.96 -17.84
C ILE A 19 22.09 -39.72 -18.65
N CYS A 20 22.75 -39.45 -19.77
CA CYS A 20 22.40 -38.33 -20.65
C CYS A 20 20.97 -38.47 -21.21
N ILE A 21 20.54 -39.68 -21.58
CA ILE A 21 19.17 -39.93 -22.05
C ILE A 21 18.15 -39.67 -20.93
N LEU A 22 18.43 -40.13 -19.70
CA LEU A 22 17.54 -39.89 -18.55
C LEU A 22 17.41 -38.39 -18.22
N LEU A 23 18.53 -37.65 -18.28
CA LEU A 23 18.53 -36.20 -18.06
C LEU A 23 17.72 -35.46 -19.15
N ALA A 24 17.85 -35.87 -20.41
CA ALA A 24 17.08 -35.27 -21.51
C ALA A 24 15.57 -35.53 -21.36
N VAL A 25 15.16 -36.70 -20.87
CA VAL A 25 13.75 -37.02 -20.59
C VAL A 25 13.22 -36.19 -19.42
N LEU A 26 14.00 -36.03 -18.34
CA LEU A 26 13.65 -35.17 -17.20
C LEU A 26 13.49 -33.71 -17.62
N LEU A 27 14.43 -33.17 -18.39
CA LEU A 27 14.35 -31.81 -18.91
C LEU A 27 13.14 -31.64 -19.84
N GLY A 28 12.88 -32.61 -20.72
CA GLY A 28 11.69 -32.60 -21.57
C GLY A 28 10.38 -32.62 -20.77
N PHE A 29 10.33 -33.35 -19.66
CA PHE A 29 9.17 -33.37 -18.77
C PHE A 29 8.96 -32.02 -18.08
N ILE A 30 10.03 -31.43 -17.53
CA ILE A 30 9.99 -30.09 -16.90
C ILE A 30 9.52 -29.04 -17.91
N LEU A 31 10.05 -29.06 -19.14
CA LEU A 31 9.72 -28.10 -20.19
C LEU A 31 8.25 -28.23 -20.63
N VAL A 32 7.73 -29.46 -20.75
CA VAL A 32 6.31 -29.71 -21.04
C VAL A 32 5.41 -29.24 -19.88
N THR A 33 5.82 -29.45 -18.62
CA THR A 33 5.05 -28.95 -17.47
C THR A 33 5.04 -27.44 -17.39
N SER A 34 6.18 -26.78 -17.64
CA SER A 34 6.28 -25.31 -17.70
C SER A 34 5.45 -24.74 -18.84
N TYR A 35 5.53 -25.30 -20.04
CA TYR A 35 4.72 -24.86 -21.19
C TYR A 35 3.22 -25.05 -20.96
N LYS A 36 2.81 -26.12 -20.27
CA LYS A 36 1.40 -26.35 -19.91
C LYS A 36 0.93 -25.40 -18.81
N SER A 37 1.83 -24.97 -17.91
CA SER A 37 1.57 -23.91 -16.93
C SER A 37 1.36 -22.57 -17.63
N GLU A 38 2.27 -22.19 -18.53
CA GLU A 38 2.18 -20.96 -19.32
C GLU A 38 0.91 -20.90 -20.19
N GLN A 39 0.46 -22.02 -20.78
CA GLN A 39 -0.81 -22.04 -21.51
C GLN A 39 -2.04 -21.86 -20.62
N LYS A 40 -2.00 -22.34 -19.36
CA LYS A 40 -3.10 -22.11 -18.42
C LYS A 40 -3.13 -20.66 -17.97
N GLU A 41 -1.97 -20.10 -17.70
CA GLU A 41 -1.80 -18.71 -17.27
C GLU A 41 -2.17 -17.74 -18.39
N SER A 42 -1.74 -18.00 -19.63
CA SER A 42 -2.14 -17.21 -20.80
C SER A 42 -3.64 -17.28 -21.10
N ARG A 43 -4.28 -18.45 -20.92
CA ARG A 43 -5.74 -18.57 -21.07
C ARG A 43 -6.49 -17.82 -19.97
N HIS A 44 -6.03 -17.93 -18.73
CA HIS A 44 -6.61 -17.20 -17.60
C HIS A 44 -6.47 -15.67 -17.78
N LEU A 45 -5.31 -15.20 -18.28
CA LEU A 45 -5.10 -13.79 -18.63
C LEU A 45 -5.96 -13.35 -19.82
N SER A 46 -6.19 -14.22 -20.81
CA SER A 46 -7.10 -13.94 -21.92
C SER A 46 -8.57 -13.87 -21.48
N GLU A 47 -8.98 -14.70 -20.52
CA GLU A 47 -10.34 -14.72 -19.96
C GLU A 47 -10.59 -13.46 -19.11
N ILE A 48 -9.59 -13.03 -18.32
CA ILE A 48 -9.64 -11.74 -17.60
C ILE A 48 -9.67 -10.54 -18.55
N ALA A 49 -8.93 -10.59 -19.67
CA ALA A 49 -8.92 -9.53 -20.66
C ALA A 49 -10.26 -9.40 -21.41
N ASP A 50 -10.94 -10.51 -21.69
CA ASP A 50 -12.27 -10.51 -22.34
C ASP A 50 -13.35 -9.97 -21.38
N ASP A 51 -13.28 -10.32 -20.09
CA ASP A 51 -14.18 -9.78 -19.05
C ASP A 51 -13.98 -8.26 -18.85
N GLN A 52 -12.75 -7.75 -18.98
CA GLN A 52 -12.48 -6.29 -18.94
C GLN A 52 -12.97 -5.54 -20.20
N GLN A 53 -13.09 -6.22 -21.34
CA GLN A 53 -13.61 -5.60 -22.56
C GLN A 53 -15.14 -5.46 -22.57
N SER A 54 -15.85 -6.27 -21.77
CA SER A 54 -17.30 -6.12 -21.54
C SER A 54 -17.68 -4.88 -20.72
N GLY A 55 -16.72 -4.25 -20.04
CA GLY A 55 -16.90 -3.02 -19.25
C GLY A 55 -16.75 -1.70 -20.03
N ILE A 56 -16.45 -1.75 -21.34
CA ILE A 56 -16.33 -0.58 -22.22
C ILE A 56 -17.43 -0.60 -23.31
N GLU A 57 -18.62 -1.07 -22.96
CA GLU A 57 -19.85 -0.69 -23.65
C GLU A 57 -20.59 0.20 -22.65
N ASP A 58 -20.31 1.51 -22.60
CA ASP A 58 -21.19 2.47 -23.25
C ASP A 58 -20.63 3.91 -23.08
N TYR A 59 -19.47 4.18 -23.68
CA TYR A 59 -18.83 5.50 -23.61
C TYR A 59 -19.68 6.61 -24.26
N GLU A 60 -20.58 6.27 -25.19
CA GLU A 60 -21.47 7.23 -25.85
C GLU A 60 -22.70 7.58 -25.00
N ALA A 61 -23.33 6.64 -24.25
CA ALA A 61 -24.40 7.02 -23.32
C ALA A 61 -23.88 7.78 -22.09
N VAL A 62 -22.63 7.54 -21.68
CA VAL A 62 -21.94 8.37 -20.66
C VAL A 62 -21.79 9.81 -21.14
N LYS A 63 -21.56 10.00 -22.45
CA LYS A 63 -21.39 11.32 -23.04
C LYS A 63 -22.72 12.04 -23.26
N GLU A 64 -23.79 11.33 -23.61
CA GLU A 64 -25.13 11.93 -23.70
C GLU A 64 -25.67 12.37 -22.34
N ARG A 65 -25.56 11.53 -21.29
CA ARG A 65 -26.04 11.91 -19.94
C ARG A 65 -25.29 13.11 -19.36
N ALA A 66 -24.00 13.25 -19.67
CA ALA A 66 -23.19 14.38 -19.23
C ALA A 66 -23.63 15.69 -19.90
N LYS A 67 -24.10 15.61 -21.16
CA LYS A 67 -24.57 16.74 -21.94
C LYS A 67 -25.97 17.20 -21.53
N GLU A 68 -26.86 16.27 -21.17
CA GLU A 68 -28.18 16.60 -20.61
C GLU A 68 -28.09 17.29 -19.24
N LEU A 69 -27.13 16.91 -18.40
CA LEU A 69 -26.89 17.54 -17.09
C LEU A 69 -26.34 18.97 -17.19
N GLU A 70 -25.60 19.29 -18.27
CA GLU A 70 -25.06 20.63 -18.53
C GLU A 70 -26.14 21.60 -19.03
N GLU A 71 -27.13 21.12 -19.80
CA GLU A 71 -28.27 21.93 -20.24
C GLU A 71 -29.20 22.28 -19.07
N VAL A 72 -29.52 21.32 -18.20
CA VAL A 72 -30.42 21.54 -17.04
C VAL A 72 -29.84 22.52 -16.02
N SER A 73 -28.51 22.54 -15.83
CA SER A 73 -27.85 23.47 -14.92
C SER A 73 -27.86 24.93 -15.41
N SER A 74 -28.13 25.17 -16.69
CA SER A 74 -28.12 26.52 -17.28
C SER A 74 -29.48 27.21 -17.30
N GLU A 75 -30.57 26.48 -17.03
CA GLU A 75 -31.94 27.01 -17.03
C GLU A 75 -32.48 27.38 -15.63
N GLU A 76 -31.78 27.05 -14.54
CA GLU A 76 -32.17 27.40 -13.16
C GLU A 76 -31.42 28.62 -12.58
N ALA A 77 -30.61 29.33 -13.39
CA ALA A 77 -29.78 30.47 -12.93
C ALA A 77 -30.28 31.86 -13.35
N GLU A 78 -31.54 32.01 -13.78
CA GLU A 78 -32.20 33.31 -14.01
C GLU A 78 -33.47 33.46 -13.17
N ASP A 79 -33.37 33.47 -11.84
CA ASP A 79 -34.28 34.28 -11.04
C ASP A 79 -33.72 34.48 -9.62
N THR A 80 -33.33 35.72 -9.31
CA THR A 80 -33.41 36.42 -8.01
C THR A 80 -32.36 37.52 -7.89
N GLU A 81 -32.60 38.66 -8.55
CA GLU A 81 -32.05 39.93 -8.08
C GLU A 81 -33.04 40.63 -7.14
N ASP A 82 -32.44 41.35 -6.19
CA ASP A 82 -32.94 42.51 -5.43
C ASP A 82 -33.74 42.25 -4.12
N ILE A 83 -33.16 42.69 -2.99
CA ILE A 83 -33.69 43.78 -2.15
C ILE A 83 -32.67 44.18 -1.06
N LYS A 84 -32.35 45.47 -1.09
CA LYS A 84 -31.55 46.30 -0.17
C LYS A 84 -32.41 46.79 1.01
N SER A 85 -31.89 46.78 2.25
CA SER A 85 -31.97 47.92 3.21
C SER A 85 -31.39 47.67 4.62
N LYS A 86 -30.34 48.45 4.93
CA LYS A 86 -30.22 49.43 6.03
C LYS A 86 -30.36 48.98 7.51
N ASN A 87 -29.27 49.12 8.28
CA ASN A 87 -29.16 49.85 9.55
C ASN A 87 -27.67 49.91 9.99
N THR A 88 -26.99 51.06 10.00
CA THR A 88 -26.87 52.16 11.00
C THR A 88 -25.64 51.99 11.92
N GLU A 89 -24.80 53.03 11.92
CA GLU A 89 -23.56 53.24 12.67
C GLU A 89 -23.73 53.32 14.19
N ASP A 90 -22.68 52.92 14.90
CA ASP A 90 -21.95 53.64 15.98
C ASP A 90 -21.22 52.56 16.80
N THR A 91 -19.90 52.58 17.02
CA THR A 91 -19.18 53.54 17.87
C THR A 91 -17.67 53.37 17.66
N LYS A 92 -16.93 54.47 17.82
CA LYS A 92 -15.48 54.63 17.69
C LYS A 92 -14.83 54.70 19.09
N ASP A 93 -13.62 54.16 19.25
CA ASP A 93 -12.47 54.63 20.07
C ASP A 93 -11.47 53.45 20.23
N THR A 94 -10.24 53.44 19.67
CA THR A 94 -9.00 54.21 20.00
C THR A 94 -8.66 54.10 21.50
N GLU A 95 -7.61 53.47 22.03
CA GLU A 95 -6.14 53.56 21.86
C GLU A 95 -5.53 52.45 22.79
N LYS A 96 -4.59 51.59 22.37
CA LYS A 96 -3.11 51.63 22.51
C LYS A 96 -2.51 51.32 23.90
N THR A 97 -1.41 50.53 23.88
CA THR A 97 -0.29 50.36 24.87
C THR A 97 -0.64 49.62 26.19
N ASP A 98 0.14 48.70 26.77
CA ASP A 98 1.60 48.51 26.84
C ASP A 98 2.01 47.04 27.13
N THR A 99 3.26 46.75 26.79
CA THR A 99 4.17 45.67 27.21
C THR A 99 4.24 45.40 28.72
N ALA A 100 4.40 44.13 29.10
CA ALA A 100 5.25 43.72 30.23
C ALA A 100 5.65 42.24 30.13
N ASP A 101 6.96 42.00 30.06
CA ASP A 101 7.62 40.73 30.32
C ASP A 101 7.29 40.21 31.73
N THR A 102 7.16 38.89 31.87
CA THR A 102 7.52 38.20 33.11
C THR A 102 7.88 36.75 32.79
N GLU A 103 9.19 36.48 32.77
CA GLU A 103 9.75 35.16 33.08
C GLU A 103 9.41 34.83 34.54
N ASP A 104 8.91 33.63 34.82
CA ASP A 104 9.60 32.61 35.65
C ASP A 104 8.69 31.41 35.95
N ALA A 105 9.35 30.26 36.12
CA ALA A 105 8.96 29.07 36.85
C ALA A 105 8.06 28.03 36.14
N ASP A 106 8.75 27.14 35.42
CA ASP A 106 8.86 25.73 35.77
C ASP A 106 7.61 25.09 36.41
N LYS A 107 6.85 24.41 35.55
CA LYS A 107 6.14 23.15 35.81
C LYS A 107 5.58 22.63 34.49
N THR A 108 6.44 22.01 33.69
CA THR A 108 5.97 21.00 32.72
C THR A 108 5.51 19.80 33.55
N GLU A 109 4.24 19.84 33.98
CA GLU A 109 3.51 18.60 34.22
C GLU A 109 3.51 17.86 32.87
N ASP A 110 4.32 16.81 32.80
CA ASP A 110 4.13 15.68 31.89
C ASP A 110 2.72 15.16 32.12
N THR A 111 1.77 15.83 31.49
CA THR A 111 0.46 15.28 31.20
C THR A 111 0.75 14.32 30.07
N LYS A 112 1.26 13.13 30.45
CA LYS A 112 1.34 11.98 29.58
C LYS A 112 -0.10 11.73 29.18
N ASP A 113 -0.48 12.32 28.05
CA ASP A 113 -1.82 12.27 27.51
C ASP A 113 -2.20 10.80 27.53
N LYS A 114 -3.31 10.48 28.19
CA LYS A 114 -3.71 9.10 28.36
C LYS A 114 -4.19 8.64 27.00
N THR A 115 -3.26 8.23 26.15
CA THR A 115 -3.51 7.65 24.84
C THR A 115 -4.56 6.57 25.06
N THR A 116 -5.75 6.79 24.50
CA THR A 116 -6.84 5.82 24.57
C THR A 116 -6.31 4.50 24.02
N ALA A 117 -6.54 3.40 24.74
CA ALA A 117 -6.11 2.09 24.28
C ALA A 117 -6.71 1.81 22.90
N ALA A 118 -5.86 1.43 21.94
CA ALA A 118 -6.29 1.15 20.58
C ALA A 118 -7.30 -0.01 20.54
N SER A 119 -8.29 0.09 19.65
CA SER A 119 -9.33 -0.94 19.50
C SER A 119 -8.82 -2.22 18.83
N GLY A 120 -7.72 -2.11 18.09
CA GLY A 120 -7.10 -3.18 17.33
C GLY A 120 -5.88 -2.70 16.56
N ILE A 121 -5.47 -3.48 15.58
CA ILE A 121 -4.43 -3.16 14.61
C ILE A 121 -5.08 -3.16 13.22
N VAL A 122 -4.76 -2.20 12.36
CA VAL A 122 -5.24 -2.19 10.98
C VAL A 122 -4.06 -2.20 10.01
N CYS A 123 -4.09 -3.14 9.07
CA CYS A 123 -3.09 -3.25 8.01
C CYS A 123 -3.58 -2.53 6.76
N TRP A 124 -2.84 -1.53 6.31
CA TRP A 124 -3.11 -0.72 5.12
C TRP A 124 -2.03 -0.92 4.05
N GLY A 125 -2.37 -0.67 2.80
CA GLY A 125 -1.46 -0.74 1.66
C GLY A 125 -1.60 -2.04 0.87
N ASP A 126 -0.49 -2.70 0.60
CA ASP A 126 -0.35 -3.81 -0.34
C ASP A 126 -0.51 -5.16 0.39
N ASP A 127 -1.28 -6.10 -0.19
CA ASP A 127 -1.55 -7.43 0.38
C ASP A 127 -0.41 -8.44 0.20
N LEU A 128 0.45 -8.23 -0.79
CA LEU A 128 1.70 -8.95 -1.09
C LEU A 128 1.57 -10.47 -1.38
N ILE A 129 0.47 -11.11 -0.98
CA ILE A 129 0.08 -12.49 -1.31
C ILE A 129 -1.42 -12.55 -1.57
N ASN A 130 -1.82 -13.28 -2.62
CA ASN A 130 -3.16 -13.17 -3.22
C ASN A 130 -3.85 -14.53 -3.31
N GLY A 131 -5.17 -14.51 -3.60
CA GLY A 131 -5.96 -15.72 -3.81
C GLY A 131 -6.31 -16.45 -2.51
N GLU A 132 -6.77 -17.69 -2.61
CA GLU A 132 -7.24 -18.47 -1.44
C GLU A 132 -6.17 -18.64 -0.35
N GLU A 133 -4.90 -18.63 -0.75
CA GLU A 133 -3.77 -18.80 0.15
C GLU A 133 -3.61 -17.62 1.12
N SER A 134 -4.00 -16.41 0.72
CA SER A 134 -3.89 -15.22 1.58
C SER A 134 -4.76 -15.33 2.83
N ASN A 135 -5.87 -16.08 2.77
CA ASN A 135 -6.74 -16.34 3.91
C ASN A 135 -6.02 -17.10 5.04
N THR A 136 -4.94 -17.84 4.72
CA THR A 136 -4.17 -18.63 5.68
C THR A 136 -2.79 -18.02 5.95
N TYR A 137 -2.14 -17.51 4.91
CA TYR A 137 -0.72 -17.18 4.93
C TYR A 137 -0.42 -15.70 4.77
N SER A 138 -1.41 -14.82 4.62
CA SER A 138 -1.13 -13.38 4.63
C SER A 138 -0.56 -12.95 5.98
N TYR A 139 0.29 -11.92 5.95
CA TYR A 139 0.92 -11.36 7.14
C TYR A 139 -0.14 -10.86 8.13
N MET A 140 -1.31 -10.41 7.66
CA MET A 140 -2.43 -10.06 8.53
C MET A 140 -3.00 -11.28 9.26
N THR A 141 -3.28 -12.38 8.55
CA THR A 141 -3.78 -13.62 9.16
C THR A 141 -2.76 -14.18 10.15
N VAL A 142 -1.48 -14.23 9.75
CA VAL A 142 -0.41 -14.70 10.61
C VAL A 142 -0.25 -13.80 11.83
N LEU A 143 -0.29 -12.48 11.68
CA LEU A 143 -0.22 -11.52 12.79
C LEU A 143 -1.38 -11.72 13.76
N GLN A 144 -2.61 -11.90 13.28
CA GLN A 144 -3.77 -12.19 14.12
C GLN A 144 -3.56 -13.46 14.95
N LYS A 145 -3.00 -14.50 14.32
CA LYS A 145 -2.65 -15.75 15.01
C LYS A 145 -1.57 -15.53 16.06
N LEU A 146 -0.48 -14.84 15.72
CA LEU A 146 0.62 -14.55 16.63
C LEU A 146 0.17 -13.74 17.84
N LEU A 147 -0.68 -12.72 17.65
CA LEU A 147 -1.26 -11.94 18.75
C LEU A 147 -2.05 -12.84 19.71
N THR A 148 -2.93 -13.69 19.15
CA THR A 148 -3.76 -14.62 19.91
C THR A 148 -2.91 -15.62 20.70
N ASP A 149 -1.95 -16.27 20.03
CA ASP A 149 -1.06 -17.27 20.63
C ASP A 149 -0.18 -16.67 21.74
N ASN A 150 0.13 -15.38 21.66
CA ASN A 150 0.92 -14.65 22.67
C ASN A 150 0.08 -14.01 23.79
N GLY A 151 -1.24 -14.20 23.76
CA GLY A 151 -2.18 -13.74 24.80
C GLY A 151 -2.60 -12.28 24.68
N TYR A 152 -2.48 -11.67 23.50
CA TYR A 152 -3.02 -10.35 23.21
C TYR A 152 -4.48 -10.47 22.74
N ASN A 153 -5.36 -9.64 23.30
CA ASN A 153 -6.76 -9.54 22.89
C ASN A 153 -6.95 -8.38 21.92
N MET A 154 -6.37 -8.50 20.72
CA MET A 154 -6.46 -7.49 19.67
C MET A 154 -6.89 -8.13 18.35
N THR A 155 -7.73 -7.42 17.62
CA THR A 155 -8.14 -7.78 16.25
C THR A 155 -7.18 -7.16 15.24
N VAL A 156 -6.99 -7.85 14.12
CA VAL A 156 -6.29 -7.33 12.94
C VAL A 156 -7.32 -7.09 11.85
N VAL A 157 -7.48 -5.82 11.48
CA VAL A 157 -8.37 -5.38 10.40
C VAL A 157 -7.57 -5.30 9.11
N ASN A 158 -8.14 -5.86 8.03
CA ASN A 158 -7.54 -5.80 6.71
C ASN A 158 -8.14 -4.63 5.89
N LYS A 159 -7.29 -3.67 5.53
CA LYS A 159 -7.59 -2.55 4.63
C LYS A 159 -6.55 -2.45 3.51
N THR A 160 -6.01 -3.59 3.05
CA THR A 160 -5.10 -3.63 1.90
C THR A 160 -5.87 -3.60 0.57
N LEU A 161 -5.27 -3.07 -0.50
CA LEU A 161 -5.79 -3.22 -1.87
C LEU A 161 -4.79 -3.96 -2.76
N GLN A 162 -5.27 -5.07 -3.32
CA GLN A 162 -4.55 -5.82 -4.34
C GLN A 162 -4.34 -4.98 -5.60
N GLY A 163 -3.09 -4.82 -6.04
CA GLY A 163 -2.73 -4.12 -7.27
C GLY A 163 -3.05 -2.61 -7.26
N GLY A 164 -3.43 -2.05 -6.12
CA GLY A 164 -3.74 -0.63 -5.98
C GLY A 164 -2.48 0.20 -5.78
N GLY A 165 -2.29 1.25 -6.58
CA GLY A 165 -1.25 2.24 -6.31
C GLY A 165 -1.55 3.06 -5.04
N THR A 166 -0.54 3.75 -4.54
CA THR A 166 -0.63 4.57 -3.32
C THR A 166 -1.72 5.64 -3.39
N LEU A 167 -1.96 6.23 -4.56
CA LEU A 167 -3.03 7.21 -4.78
C LEU A 167 -4.43 6.62 -4.50
N SER A 168 -4.64 5.34 -4.81
CA SER A 168 -5.90 4.64 -4.49
C SER A 168 -6.04 4.41 -2.98
N MET A 169 -4.93 4.12 -2.28
CA MET A 169 -4.92 4.01 -0.82
C MET A 169 -5.27 5.34 -0.16
N MET A 170 -4.70 6.45 -0.67
CA MET A 170 -5.03 7.79 -0.18
C MET A 170 -6.50 8.10 -0.35
N LYS A 171 -7.09 7.79 -1.52
CA LYS A 171 -8.53 7.93 -1.73
C LYS A 171 -9.33 7.09 -0.75
N MET A 172 -8.94 5.83 -0.54
CA MET A 172 -9.61 4.93 0.41
C MET A 172 -9.52 5.44 1.86
N ALA A 173 -8.41 6.07 2.23
CA ALA A 173 -8.22 6.67 3.56
C ALA A 173 -9.04 7.95 3.78
N GLY A 174 -9.63 8.53 2.72
CA GLY A 174 -10.36 9.79 2.78
C GLY A 174 -9.48 11.03 2.62
N VAL A 175 -8.28 10.89 2.06
CA VAL A 175 -7.47 12.05 1.66
C VAL A 175 -8.21 12.83 0.56
N SER A 176 -8.13 14.16 0.61
CA SER A 176 -8.91 15.02 -0.28
C SER A 176 -8.55 14.82 -1.77
N ASP A 177 -9.54 15.00 -2.64
CA ASP A 177 -9.32 14.91 -4.08
C ASP A 177 -8.34 15.97 -4.58
N GLU A 178 -8.33 17.16 -4.00
CA GLU A 178 -7.36 18.22 -4.31
C GLU A 178 -5.92 17.75 -4.04
N THR A 179 -5.69 17.17 -2.86
CA THR A 179 -4.37 16.63 -2.48
C THR A 179 -3.94 15.54 -3.44
N ILE A 180 -4.81 14.56 -3.74
CA ILE A 180 -4.50 13.45 -4.66
C ILE A 180 -4.21 13.97 -6.07
N GLN A 181 -5.02 14.89 -6.58
CA GLN A 181 -4.81 15.48 -7.91
C GLN A 181 -3.50 16.27 -8.02
N SER A 182 -2.99 16.81 -6.90
CA SER A 182 -1.68 17.46 -6.88
C SER A 182 -0.52 16.50 -7.16
N TYR A 183 -0.56 15.25 -6.66
CA TYR A 183 0.43 14.21 -7.00
C TYR A 183 0.32 13.84 -8.47
N ILE A 184 -0.90 13.52 -8.93
CA ILE A 184 -1.17 13.16 -10.34
C ILE A 184 -0.62 14.23 -11.30
N THR A 185 -0.89 15.49 -11.01
CA THR A 185 -0.40 16.63 -11.81
C THR A 185 1.13 16.67 -11.83
N ARG A 186 1.80 16.47 -10.68
CA ARG A 186 3.26 16.42 -10.62
C ARG A 186 3.84 15.25 -11.41
N HIS A 187 3.21 14.07 -11.37
CA HIS A 187 3.67 12.90 -12.13
C HIS A 187 3.57 13.17 -13.64
N GLN A 188 2.43 13.71 -14.08
CA GLN A 188 2.22 14.07 -15.49
C GLN A 188 3.23 15.12 -15.98
N GLN A 189 3.54 16.12 -15.15
CA GLN A 189 4.56 17.12 -15.45
C GLN A 189 5.96 16.50 -15.53
N ALA A 190 6.33 15.65 -14.56
CA ALA A 190 7.62 14.96 -14.53
C ALA A 190 7.80 14.00 -15.73
N ALA A 191 6.73 13.35 -16.17
CA ALA A 191 6.73 12.48 -17.33
C ALA A 191 7.02 13.22 -18.65
N ASN A 192 6.75 14.53 -18.72
CA ASN A 192 6.99 15.36 -19.91
C ASN A 192 6.43 14.72 -21.20
N GLY A 193 5.21 14.20 -21.13
CA GLY A 193 4.51 13.53 -22.24
C GLY A 193 4.86 12.06 -22.45
N ALA A 194 5.74 11.48 -21.63
CA ALA A 194 5.94 10.04 -21.58
C ALA A 194 4.68 9.33 -21.05
N GLN A 195 4.46 8.10 -21.50
CA GLN A 195 3.39 7.25 -20.96
C GLN A 195 3.73 6.85 -19.52
N LEU A 196 2.81 7.11 -18.60
CA LEU A 196 2.90 6.72 -17.20
C LEU A 196 2.23 5.36 -16.96
N ASN A 197 2.70 4.65 -15.94
CA ASN A 197 1.99 3.48 -15.41
C ASN A 197 0.63 3.90 -14.86
N VAL A 198 -0.36 3.02 -14.98
CA VAL A 198 -1.73 3.31 -14.51
C VAL A 198 -1.76 3.66 -13.02
N THR A 199 -0.84 3.10 -12.22
CA THR A 199 -0.75 3.40 -10.79
C THR A 199 -0.31 4.84 -10.48
N GLU A 200 0.36 5.51 -11.41
CA GLU A 200 0.85 6.89 -11.22
C GLU A 200 -0.22 7.96 -11.45
N THR A 201 -1.33 7.62 -12.09
CA THR A 201 -2.42 8.58 -12.38
C THR A 201 -3.82 8.06 -12.09
N GLY A 202 -3.96 6.74 -11.97
CA GLY A 202 -5.23 6.06 -11.81
C GLY A 202 -5.63 5.94 -10.34
N ILE A 203 -6.90 6.22 -10.09
CA ILE A 203 -7.58 5.92 -8.83
C ILE A 203 -8.54 4.77 -9.09
N ARG A 204 -8.41 3.70 -8.31
CA ARG A 204 -9.33 2.56 -8.38
C ARG A 204 -10.75 3.01 -8.05
N ASP A 205 -11.73 2.41 -8.73
CA ASP A 205 -13.12 2.54 -8.29
C ASP A 205 -13.31 1.75 -6.98
N LEU A 206 -13.61 2.47 -5.90
CA LEU A 206 -13.67 1.93 -4.55
C LEU A 206 -15.13 1.77 -4.13
N THR A 207 -15.45 0.63 -3.52
CA THR A 207 -16.79 0.41 -2.96
C THR A 207 -17.01 1.20 -1.67
N GLU A 208 -18.27 1.38 -1.29
CA GLU A 208 -18.64 1.99 0.00
C GLU A 208 -18.05 1.21 1.18
N GLU A 209 -18.00 -0.12 1.10
CA GLU A 209 -17.40 -0.97 2.13
C GLU A 209 -15.89 -0.72 2.28
N GLN A 210 -15.18 -0.55 1.16
CA GLN A 210 -13.74 -0.26 1.18
C GLN A 210 -13.45 1.10 1.83
N THR A 211 -14.23 2.12 1.48
CA THR A 211 -14.07 3.51 1.96
C THR A 211 -14.63 3.75 3.36
N THR A 212 -15.45 2.84 3.90
CA THR A 212 -15.95 2.96 5.27
C THR A 212 -14.80 2.87 6.28
N ARG A 213 -14.63 3.92 7.10
CA ARG A 213 -13.60 4.05 8.13
C ARG A 213 -14.07 3.55 9.49
N ASN A 214 -13.89 2.25 9.74
CA ASN A 214 -14.17 1.57 11.01
C ASN A 214 -12.90 1.23 11.81
N ASP A 215 -11.79 1.87 11.46
CA ASP A 215 -10.42 1.53 11.85
C ASP A 215 -9.64 2.72 12.43
N MET A 216 -10.25 3.90 12.54
CA MET A 216 -9.56 5.15 12.92
C MET A 216 -8.98 5.16 14.34
N ASP A 217 -9.43 4.23 15.19
CA ASP A 217 -8.96 4.01 16.56
C ASP A 217 -8.05 2.77 16.71
N CYS A 218 -7.73 2.09 15.61
CA CYS A 218 -6.71 1.04 15.54
C CYS A 218 -5.30 1.66 15.45
N ILE A 219 -4.28 0.84 15.77
CA ILE A 219 -2.88 1.15 15.40
C ILE A 219 -2.68 0.84 13.91
N PRO A 220 -2.37 1.82 13.05
CA PRO A 220 -2.07 1.56 11.66
C PRO A 220 -0.71 0.90 11.46
N VAL A 221 -0.68 -0.13 10.61
CA VAL A 221 0.52 -0.75 10.05
C VAL A 221 0.47 -0.57 8.53
N ILE A 222 1.36 0.26 7.99
CA ILE A 222 1.35 0.69 6.59
C ILE A 222 2.38 -0.10 5.76
N PHE A 223 1.90 -0.92 4.82
CA PHE A 223 2.68 -1.63 3.81
C PHE A 223 2.46 -0.99 2.44
N MET A 224 3.01 0.19 2.18
CA MET A 224 2.68 0.94 0.96
C MET A 224 3.89 1.14 0.06
N GLY A 225 3.70 1.00 -1.25
CA GLY A 225 4.69 1.36 -2.28
C GLY A 225 5.07 0.21 -3.22
N TYR A 226 4.55 -1.00 -2.99
CA TYR A 226 4.88 -2.19 -3.78
C TYR A 226 4.41 -2.07 -5.23
N TYR A 227 3.20 -1.57 -5.46
CA TYR A 227 2.58 -1.46 -6.80
C TYR A 227 2.85 -0.12 -7.53
N GLY A 228 3.44 0.87 -6.86
CA GLY A 228 3.70 2.20 -7.44
C GLY A 228 2.64 3.26 -7.08
N GLY A 229 2.63 4.38 -7.79
CA GLY A 229 1.78 5.56 -7.51
C GLY A 229 2.49 6.71 -6.78
N TRP A 230 3.81 6.61 -6.64
CA TRP A 230 4.65 7.54 -5.89
C TRP A 230 5.81 8.07 -6.75
N ASN A 231 5.68 7.96 -8.08
CA ASN A 231 6.59 8.48 -9.09
C ASN A 231 8.07 8.10 -8.87
N HIS A 232 8.30 6.93 -8.27
CA HIS A 232 9.62 6.42 -7.94
C HIS A 232 10.45 7.36 -7.04
N ASP A 233 9.81 8.28 -6.30
CA ASP A 233 10.44 9.15 -5.30
C ASP A 233 10.13 8.70 -3.86
N PRO A 234 11.10 8.12 -3.12
CA PRO A 234 10.85 7.66 -1.76
C PRO A 234 10.35 8.75 -0.82
N ALA A 235 10.72 10.01 -1.05
CA ALA A 235 10.24 11.12 -0.24
C ALA A 235 8.74 11.37 -0.46
N GLU A 236 8.27 11.19 -1.70
CA GLU A 236 6.86 11.26 -2.03
C GLU A 236 6.07 10.09 -1.43
N LEU A 237 6.59 8.87 -1.51
CA LEU A 237 5.96 7.73 -0.83
C LEU A 237 5.80 8.02 0.67
N ALA A 238 6.84 8.59 1.29
CA ALA A 238 6.83 8.95 2.70
C ALA A 238 5.78 10.05 3.01
N ASP A 239 5.62 11.02 2.13
CA ASP A 239 4.59 12.06 2.24
C ASP A 239 3.18 11.48 2.08
N GLN A 240 2.95 10.60 1.10
CA GLN A 240 1.67 9.92 0.92
C GLN A 240 1.30 9.01 2.11
N GLN A 241 2.28 8.32 2.71
CA GLN A 241 2.10 7.55 3.95
C GLN A 241 1.65 8.47 5.10
N GLU A 242 2.25 9.66 5.22
CA GLU A 242 1.86 10.67 6.20
C GLU A 242 0.43 11.19 6.00
N GLN A 243 0.00 11.39 4.74
CA GLN A 243 -1.38 11.77 4.44
C GLN A 243 -2.38 10.74 4.97
N ILE A 244 -2.09 9.44 4.82
CA ILE A 244 -2.94 8.37 5.36
C ILE A 244 -2.91 8.37 6.89
N LEU A 245 -1.72 8.43 7.50
CA LEU A 245 -1.57 8.47 8.97
C LEU A 245 -2.32 9.66 9.60
N ASN A 246 -2.35 10.79 8.90
CA ASN A 246 -3.07 11.99 9.36
C ASN A 246 -4.59 11.83 9.46
N THR A 247 -5.15 10.77 8.88
CA THR A 247 -6.58 10.43 8.97
C THR A 247 -6.95 9.60 10.22
N PHE A 248 -5.95 9.13 10.98
CA PHE A 248 -6.17 8.39 12.23
C PHE A 248 -6.35 9.32 13.42
N GLN A 249 -7.08 8.84 14.43
CA GLN A 249 -7.28 9.59 15.68
C GLN A 249 -6.00 9.64 16.51
N ASN A 250 -5.29 8.51 16.58
CA ASN A 250 -4.01 8.40 17.28
C ASN A 250 -2.86 8.46 16.27
N LYS A 251 -2.11 9.56 16.30
CA LYS A 251 -1.02 9.82 15.35
C LYS A 251 0.36 9.40 15.87
N ASP A 252 0.45 9.05 17.14
CA ASP A 252 1.71 8.70 17.78
C ASP A 252 1.99 7.19 17.71
N GLN A 253 0.94 6.37 17.57
CA GLN A 253 1.07 4.91 17.49
C GLN A 253 0.86 4.42 16.06
N PHE A 254 1.95 4.11 15.35
CA PHE A 254 1.90 3.52 14.02
C PHE A 254 3.16 2.70 13.73
N ILE A 255 3.09 1.89 12.67
CA ILE A 255 4.24 1.21 12.07
C ILE A 255 4.22 1.46 10.57
N VAL A 256 5.37 1.79 9.99
CA VAL A 256 5.56 1.85 8.53
C VAL A 256 6.54 0.76 8.13
N VAL A 257 6.18 -0.03 7.12
CA VAL A 257 7.04 -1.09 6.59
C VAL A 257 7.49 -0.71 5.19
N GLY A 258 8.81 -0.62 5.00
CA GLY A 258 9.41 -0.37 3.69
C GLY A 258 9.29 -1.60 2.81
N THR A 259 8.47 -1.52 1.76
CA THR A 259 8.25 -2.64 0.84
C THR A 259 9.40 -2.78 -0.17
N ARG A 260 9.31 -3.76 -1.07
CA ARG A 260 10.24 -3.93 -2.20
C ARG A 260 9.50 -3.61 -3.49
N PRO A 261 9.66 -2.41 -4.08
CA PRO A 261 8.89 -2.01 -5.25
C PRO A 261 8.92 -3.09 -6.33
N MET A 262 7.74 -3.53 -6.79
CA MET A 262 7.60 -4.68 -7.68
C MET A 262 8.33 -4.45 -9.01
N ASP A 263 8.32 -3.22 -9.49
CA ASP A 263 8.92 -2.83 -10.77
C ASP A 263 10.44 -2.68 -10.71
N GLY A 264 11.05 -2.76 -9.52
CA GLY A 264 12.49 -2.58 -9.31
C GLY A 264 13.00 -1.17 -9.66
N SER A 265 12.10 -0.18 -9.75
CA SER A 265 12.44 1.22 -10.08
C SER A 265 13.34 1.88 -9.03
N VAL A 266 13.19 1.47 -7.77
CA VAL A 266 13.97 1.94 -6.62
C VAL A 266 14.44 0.74 -5.83
N THR A 267 15.72 0.77 -5.41
CA THR A 267 16.29 -0.30 -4.59
C THR A 267 15.80 -0.21 -3.15
N SER A 268 15.80 -1.35 -2.44
CA SER A 268 15.45 -1.34 -1.02
C SER A 268 16.36 -0.43 -0.20
N GLU A 269 17.66 -0.34 -0.52
CA GLU A 269 18.58 0.53 0.21
C GLU A 269 18.22 2.02 0.06
N ALA A 270 17.83 2.45 -1.15
CA ALA A 270 17.42 3.83 -1.39
C ALA A 270 16.07 4.15 -0.70
N LEU A 271 15.14 3.19 -0.71
CA LEU A 271 13.87 3.31 0.00
C LEU A 271 14.10 3.40 1.51
N ASP A 272 14.87 2.47 2.06
CA ASP A 272 15.17 2.36 3.49
C ASP A 272 15.89 3.61 3.99
N GLN A 273 16.82 4.17 3.23
CA GLN A 273 17.51 5.41 3.60
C GLN A 273 16.53 6.55 3.89
N VAL A 274 15.52 6.73 3.04
CA VAL A 274 14.55 7.82 3.19
C VAL A 274 13.50 7.50 4.25
N LEU A 275 12.93 6.29 4.21
CA LEU A 275 11.84 5.93 5.11
C LEU A 275 12.31 5.73 6.55
N SER A 276 13.48 5.15 6.78
CA SER A 276 14.04 5.04 8.14
C SER A 276 14.36 6.43 8.73
N GLN A 277 14.83 7.37 7.90
CA GLN A 277 15.07 8.74 8.33
C GLN A 277 13.77 9.46 8.70
N LYS A 278 12.69 9.28 7.94
CA LYS A 278 11.39 9.93 8.22
C LYS A 278 10.69 9.31 9.42
N TRP A 279 10.63 7.98 9.48
CA TRP A 279 9.76 7.25 10.43
C TRP A 279 10.46 6.78 11.69
N GLY A 280 11.80 6.84 11.73
CA GLY A 280 12.57 6.56 12.93
C GLY A 280 12.27 5.17 13.51
N GLU A 281 11.91 5.13 14.80
CA GLU A 281 11.67 3.88 15.51
C GLU A 281 10.41 3.12 15.06
N HIS A 282 9.48 3.79 14.38
CA HIS A 282 8.26 3.19 13.83
C HIS A 282 8.48 2.45 12.51
N TYR A 283 9.70 2.49 11.99
CA TYR A 283 10.03 1.88 10.70
C TYR A 283 10.49 0.42 10.83
N ILE A 284 10.08 -0.39 9.87
CA ILE A 284 10.61 -1.74 9.63
C ILE A 284 11.12 -1.80 8.18
N SER A 285 12.41 -2.13 8.00
CA SER A 285 12.92 -2.50 6.68
C SER A 285 12.52 -3.94 6.36
N LEU A 286 11.71 -4.14 5.32
CA LEU A 286 11.42 -5.50 4.85
C LEU A 286 12.68 -6.20 4.32
N ALA A 287 13.65 -5.42 3.81
CA ALA A 287 14.88 -5.97 3.29
C ALA A 287 15.73 -6.64 4.37
N ASP A 288 15.75 -6.08 5.57
CA ASP A 288 16.42 -6.65 6.75
C ASP A 288 15.63 -7.81 7.37
N VAL A 289 14.29 -7.79 7.24
CA VAL A 289 13.43 -8.85 7.79
C VAL A 289 13.57 -10.17 7.02
N THR A 290 13.62 -10.13 5.69
CA THR A 290 13.68 -11.37 4.90
C THR A 290 14.27 -11.16 3.52
N ALA A 291 15.14 -12.06 3.06
CA ALA A 291 15.63 -12.06 1.68
C ALA A 291 14.65 -12.69 0.67
N GLN A 292 13.58 -13.34 1.14
CA GLN A 292 12.62 -14.01 0.26
C GLN A 292 11.66 -13.02 -0.42
N PRO A 293 11.10 -13.35 -1.59
CA PRO A 293 10.04 -12.55 -2.20
C PRO A 293 8.84 -12.41 -1.27
N SER A 294 8.22 -11.23 -1.24
CA SER A 294 7.14 -10.90 -0.31
C SER A 294 5.92 -11.83 -0.42
N SER A 295 5.71 -12.45 -1.58
CA SER A 295 4.61 -13.39 -1.82
C SER A 295 4.84 -14.81 -1.27
N THR A 296 6.02 -15.10 -0.71
CA THR A 296 6.30 -16.41 -0.11
C THR A 296 5.74 -16.51 1.31
N TYR A 297 5.34 -17.71 1.73
CA TYR A 297 4.80 -17.92 3.08
C TYR A 297 5.85 -17.60 4.16
N GLU A 298 7.12 -17.90 3.89
CA GLU A 298 8.23 -17.57 4.78
C GLU A 298 8.40 -16.06 4.96
N ALA A 299 8.26 -15.27 3.89
CA ALA A 299 8.30 -13.82 3.99
C ALA A 299 7.09 -13.29 4.76
N GLN A 300 5.89 -13.82 4.51
CA GLN A 300 4.67 -13.39 5.22
C GLN A 300 4.74 -13.68 6.73
N GLN A 301 5.29 -14.84 7.11
CA GLN A 301 5.57 -15.17 8.50
C GLN A 301 6.56 -14.18 9.12
N ALA A 302 7.69 -13.94 8.46
CA ALA A 302 8.73 -13.03 8.96
C ALA A 302 8.20 -11.58 9.10
N MET A 303 7.37 -11.12 8.17
CA MET A 303 6.71 -9.81 8.25
C MET A 303 5.80 -9.71 9.47
N ALA A 304 4.94 -10.71 9.70
CA ALA A 304 4.05 -10.73 10.84
C ALA A 304 4.79 -10.78 12.18
N GLU A 305 5.88 -11.56 12.27
CA GLU A 305 6.75 -11.62 13.45
C GLU A 305 7.44 -10.28 13.72
N ALA A 306 7.96 -9.62 12.68
CA ALA A 306 8.59 -8.30 12.80
C ALA A 306 7.60 -7.23 13.28
N ILE A 307 6.36 -7.26 12.79
CA ILE A 307 5.29 -6.34 13.25
C ILE A 307 5.00 -6.60 14.73
N LEU A 308 4.78 -7.85 15.14
CA LEU A 308 4.51 -8.17 16.55
C LEU A 308 5.67 -7.73 17.45
N GLN A 309 6.91 -7.99 17.05
CA GLN A 309 8.10 -7.55 17.79
C GLN A 309 8.13 -6.03 17.92
N LYS A 310 7.89 -5.30 16.82
CA LYS A 310 7.90 -3.83 16.84
C LYS A 310 6.82 -3.24 17.74
N LEU A 311 5.61 -3.80 17.69
CA LEU A 311 4.51 -3.41 18.59
C LEU A 311 4.87 -3.59 20.07
N GLN A 312 5.63 -4.65 20.38
CA GLN A 312 6.12 -4.91 21.74
C GLN A 312 7.24 -3.95 22.16
N GLU A 313 8.22 -3.72 21.28
CA GLU A 313 9.34 -2.80 21.52
C GLU A 313 8.86 -1.38 21.84
N LEU A 314 7.86 -0.91 21.11
CA LEU A 314 7.28 0.43 21.28
C LEU A 314 6.23 0.50 22.40
N ASN A 315 5.91 -0.61 23.06
CA ASN A 315 4.86 -0.73 24.08
C ASN A 315 3.47 -0.27 23.59
N TYR A 316 3.15 -0.54 22.32
CA TYR A 316 1.85 -0.18 21.74
C TYR A 316 0.75 -1.15 22.11
N ILE A 317 1.13 -2.36 22.51
CA ILE A 317 0.20 -3.42 22.90
C ILE A 317 0.53 -3.90 24.30
N SER A 318 -0.51 -4.26 25.05
CA SER A 318 -0.39 -4.84 26.38
C SER A 318 -1.27 -6.09 26.49
N LYS A 319 -0.86 -7.02 27.35
CA LYS A 319 -1.69 -8.17 27.70
C LYS A 319 -2.77 -7.71 28.69
N ASN A 320 -3.98 -8.20 28.51
CA ASN A 320 -5.09 -8.01 29.46
C ASN A 320 -4.98 -9.01 30.62
#